data_AF-A0A4R5DC73-F1
#
_entry.id   AF-A0A4R5DC73-F1
#
_cell.length_a   1.000
_cell.length_b   1.000
_cell.length_c   1.000
_cell.angle_alpha   90.00
_cell.angle_beta   90.00
_cell.angle_gamma   90.00
#
_symmetry.space_group_name_H-M   'P 1'
#
loop_
_entity.id
_entity.type
_entity.pdbx_description
1 polymer ?
#
loop_
_entity_poly.entity_id
_entity_poly.type
_entity_poly.pdbx_seq_one_letter_code
_entity_poly.pdbx_strand_id
1 'polypeptide(L)'
;MIHEKIFNLAVDREAKVILKGGIPNISGQITIDFEFLIKEKNDRYFRSPIGENHPQYWKLKRLSPERSQLLQLEYSGLSKKQLNAAIKEFKQLAGLGYVFNDSIRIEERMKGLKGIRSNVTGRSRVLAA
;
A
#
# COMPACT_ATOMS: atom_id res chain seq x y z
N MET A 1 -9.22 -5.82 -14.86
CA MET A 1 -8.17 -6.86 -14.61
C MET A 1 -7.71 -6.75 -13.16
N ILE A 2 -7.34 -7.86 -12.51
CA ILE A 2 -6.83 -7.87 -11.14
C ILE A 2 -5.52 -8.66 -11.09
N HIS A 3 -4.49 -8.14 -10.42
CA HIS A 3 -3.26 -8.86 -10.08
C HIS A 3 -3.04 -8.80 -8.58
N GLU A 4 -2.70 -9.93 -7.97
CA GLU A 4 -2.35 -10.00 -6.56
C GLU A 4 -0.90 -10.43 -6.40
N LYS A 5 -0.21 -9.80 -5.46
CA LYS A 5 1.14 -10.22 -5.08
C LYS A 5 1.35 -10.17 -3.58
N ILE A 6 1.84 -11.28 -3.04
CA ILE A 6 2.18 -11.44 -1.62
C ILE A 6 3.69 -11.32 -1.46
N PHE A 7 4.10 -10.57 -0.45
CA PHE A 7 5.49 -10.39 -0.05
C PHE A 7 5.64 -10.82 1.40
N ASN A 8 6.62 -11.69 1.64
CA ASN A 8 7.06 -12.02 3.00
C ASN A 8 7.96 -10.87 3.48
N LEU A 9 7.56 -10.23 4.56
CA LEU A 9 8.34 -9.20 5.24
C LEU A 9 9.10 -9.83 6.42
N ALA A 10 10.04 -9.07 7.00
CA ALA A 10 10.70 -9.50 8.22
C ALA A 10 9.69 -9.58 9.39
N VAL A 11 9.93 -10.48 10.35
CA VAL A 11 9.15 -10.64 11.60
C VAL A 11 7.75 -11.25 11.39
N ASP A 12 7.65 -12.44 10.78
CA ASP A 12 6.41 -13.23 10.63
C ASP A 12 5.21 -12.41 10.11
N ARG A 13 5.47 -11.52 9.15
CA ARG A 13 4.48 -10.62 8.59
C ARG A 13 4.46 -10.74 7.08
N GLU A 14 3.27 -10.88 6.52
CA GLU A 14 3.03 -10.89 5.09
C GLU A 14 2.32 -9.60 4.70
N ALA A 15 2.69 -9.05 3.54
CA ALA A 15 1.99 -7.94 2.92
C ALA A 15 1.52 -8.35 1.53
N LYS A 16 0.24 -8.12 1.25
CA LYS A 16 -0.37 -8.34 -0.06
C LYS A 16 -0.68 -7.00 -0.70
N VAL A 17 -0.32 -6.86 -1.98
CA VAL A 17 -0.80 -5.78 -2.84
C VAL A 17 -1.75 -6.37 -3.88
N ILE A 18 -2.88 -5.70 -4.06
CA ILE A 18 -3.88 -6.00 -5.08
C ILE A 18 -3.88 -4.81 -6.03
N LEU A 19 -3.60 -5.06 -7.30
CA LEU A 19 -3.64 -4.07 -8.38
C LEU A 19 -4.89 -4.32 -9.21
N LYS A 20 -5.77 -3.32 -9.29
CA LYS A 20 -7.00 -3.37 -10.05
C LYS A 20 -6.89 -2.42 -11.23
N GLY A 21 -6.91 -2.96 -12.44
CA GLY A 21 -6.98 -2.17 -13.66
C GLY A 21 -8.42 -1.98 -14.10
N GLY A 22 -8.91 -0.75 -14.06
CA GLY A 22 -10.13 -0.35 -14.75
C GLY A 22 -9.80 -0.06 -16.22
N ILE A 23 -10.52 -0.70 -17.14
CA ILE A 23 -10.46 -0.37 -18.57
C ILE A 23 -11.54 0.69 -18.81
N PRO A 24 -11.20 1.98 -18.98
CA PRO A 24 -12.14 2.97 -19.47
C PRO A 24 -12.48 2.60 -20.92
N ASN A 25 -13.77 2.57 -21.21
CA ASN A 25 -14.37 1.99 -22.42
C ASN A 25 -13.90 2.58 -23.78
N ILE A 26 -12.98 3.56 -23.82
CA ILE A 26 -12.79 4.42 -25.01
C ILE A 26 -11.32 4.71 -25.40
N SER A 27 -10.30 4.52 -24.56
CA SER A 27 -8.97 5.14 -24.83
C SER A 27 -7.72 4.25 -24.73
N GLY A 28 -7.84 2.94 -24.52
CA GLY A 28 -6.65 2.10 -24.31
C GLY A 28 -5.80 2.55 -23.10
N GLN A 29 -6.36 3.37 -22.22
CA GLN A 29 -5.74 3.75 -20.96
C GLN A 29 -6.15 2.72 -19.91
N ILE A 30 -5.30 2.39 -18.95
CA ILE A 30 -5.70 1.58 -17.79
C ILE A 30 -5.36 2.38 -16.55
N THR A 31 -6.38 2.70 -15.75
CA THR A 31 -6.16 3.26 -14.42
C THR A 31 -5.91 2.12 -13.45
N ILE A 32 -4.76 2.16 -12.78
CA ILE A 32 -4.37 1.18 -11.77
C ILE A 32 -4.73 1.69 -10.39
N ASP A 33 -5.66 1.01 -9.73
CA ASP A 33 -5.97 1.18 -8.32
C ASP A 33 -5.21 0.17 -7.47
N PHE A 34 -4.77 0.60 -6.29
CA PHE A 34 -4.01 -0.21 -5.35
C PHE A 34 -4.81 -0.51 -4.09
N GLU A 35 -4.75 -1.74 -3.62
CA GLU A 35 -5.23 -2.12 -2.30
C GLU A 35 -4.12 -2.87 -1.57
N PHE A 36 -3.89 -2.47 -0.32
CA PHE A 36 -2.82 -3.01 0.51
C PHE A 36 -3.42 -3.76 1.68
N LEU A 37 -2.97 -4.98 1.89
CA LEU A 37 -3.39 -5.84 2.99
C LEU A 37 -2.16 -6.40 3.69
N ILE A 38 -2.33 -6.75 4.96
CA ILE A 38 -1.31 -7.40 5.78
C ILE A 38 -1.90 -8.62 6.48
N LYS A 39 -1.02 -9.55 6.83
CA LYS A 39 -1.33 -10.69 7.68
C LYS A 39 -0.15 -10.93 8.60
N GLU A 40 -0.39 -10.88 9.91
CA GLU A 40 0.61 -11.24 10.91
C GLU A 40 0.52 -12.72 11.27
N LYS A 41 1.51 -13.26 11.97
CA LYS A 41 1.59 -14.69 12.37
C LYS A 41 0.29 -15.28 12.89
N ASN A 42 -0.42 -14.52 13.72
CA ASN A 42 -1.65 -14.97 14.40
C ASN A 42 -2.92 -14.61 13.62
N ASP A 43 -2.80 -13.87 12.52
CA ASP A 43 -3.94 -13.50 11.70
C ASP A 43 -4.35 -14.69 10.82
N ARG A 44 -5.65 -15.02 10.85
CA ARG A 44 -6.22 -16.05 9.97
C ARG A 44 -6.35 -15.56 8.53
N TYR A 45 -6.60 -14.26 8.35
CA TYR A 45 -6.92 -13.65 7.06
C TYR A 45 -6.17 -12.34 6.86
N PHE A 46 -5.97 -11.97 5.59
CA PHE A 46 -5.46 -10.65 5.23
C PHE A 46 -6.44 -9.55 5.64
N ARG A 47 -5.93 -8.46 6.20
CA ARG A 47 -6.69 -7.30 6.65
C ARG A 47 -6.03 -6.00 6.22
N SER A 48 -6.76 -4.90 6.22
CA SER A 48 -6.18 -3.58 5.98
C SER A 48 -5.11 -3.25 7.06
N PRO A 49 -3.98 -2.65 6.67
CA PRO A 49 -2.96 -2.21 7.62
C PRO A 49 -3.50 -1.31 8.73
N ILE A 50 -4.36 -0.37 8.35
CA ILE A 50 -5.13 0.48 9.25
C ILE A 50 -6.62 0.17 9.01
N GLY A 51 -7.21 -0.64 9.90
CA GLY A 51 -8.65 -0.91 9.95
C GLY A 51 -9.37 -0.03 10.99
N GLU A 52 -10.68 -0.22 11.17
CA GLU A 52 -11.53 0.58 12.08
C GLU A 52 -11.05 0.59 13.53
N ASN A 53 -10.50 -0.54 13.99
CA ASN A 53 -9.97 -0.71 15.34
C ASN A 53 -8.54 -0.15 15.52
N HIS A 54 -7.92 0.38 14.46
CA HIS A 54 -6.55 0.90 14.54
C HIS A 54 -6.56 2.31 15.16
N PRO A 55 -5.65 2.63 16.11
CA PRO A 55 -5.61 3.95 16.77
C PRO A 55 -5.46 5.15 15.81
N GLN A 56 -4.98 4.90 14.59
CA GLN A 56 -4.79 5.91 13.55
C GLN A 56 -5.87 5.88 12.45
N TYR A 57 -6.94 5.10 12.63
CA TYR A 57 -8.04 5.04 11.67
C TYR A 57 -8.68 6.41 11.41
N TRP A 58 -8.75 7.27 12.43
CA TRP A 58 -9.23 8.64 12.30
C TRP A 58 -8.42 9.46 11.28
N LYS A 59 -7.13 9.14 11.05
CA LYS A 59 -6.32 9.82 10.02
C LYS A 59 -6.83 9.48 8.62
N LEU A 60 -7.22 8.23 8.37
CA LEU A 60 -7.77 7.84 7.06
C LEU A 60 -9.07 8.60 6.75
N LYS A 61 -9.93 8.82 7.75
CA LYS A 61 -11.18 9.57 7.56
C LYS A 61 -10.97 11.04 7.20
N ARG A 62 -9.82 11.62 7.56
CA ARG A 62 -9.51 13.05 7.33
C ARG A 62 -8.65 13.29 6.10
N LEU A 63 -8.09 12.24 5.52
CA LEU A 63 -7.18 12.32 4.38
C LEU A 63 -7.96 12.12 3.07
N SER A 64 -7.47 12.72 1.99
CA SER A 64 -7.97 12.42 0.65
C SER A 64 -7.70 10.95 0.31
N PRO A 65 -8.48 10.34 -0.62
CA PRO A 65 -8.31 8.94 -1.00
C PRO A 65 -6.86 8.57 -1.34
N GLU A 66 -6.18 9.39 -2.13
CA GLU A 66 -4.75 9.23 -2.47
C GLU A 66 -3.84 9.17 -1.24
N ARG A 67 -4.04 10.08 -0.28
CA ARG A 67 -3.20 10.16 0.92
C ARG A 67 -3.51 9.01 1.89
N SER A 68 -4.76 8.60 1.97
CA SER A 68 -5.18 7.42 2.74
C SER A 68 -4.54 6.15 2.18
N GLN A 69 -4.51 5.99 0.86
CA GLN A 69 -3.92 4.84 0.20
C GLN A 69 -2.38 4.82 0.34
N LEU A 70 -1.72 5.98 0.33
CA LEU A 70 -0.30 6.09 0.67
C LEU A 70 -0.02 5.76 2.14
N LEU A 71 -0.89 6.15 3.07
CA LEU A 71 -0.76 5.80 4.48
C LEU A 71 -0.93 4.29 4.67
N GLN A 72 -1.87 3.66 3.96
CA GLN A 72 -2.01 2.20 3.95
C GLN A 72 -0.76 1.52 3.39
N LEU A 73 -0.17 2.04 2.29
CA LEU A 73 1.10 1.54 1.75
C LEU A 73 2.22 1.61 2.80
N GLU A 74 2.37 2.74 3.49
CA GLU A 74 3.39 2.90 4.53
C GLU A 74 3.20 1.89 5.66
N TYR A 75 1.97 1.77 6.16
CA TYR A 75 1.64 0.84 7.25
C TYR A 75 1.72 -0.62 6.81
N SER A 76 1.59 -0.92 5.51
CA SER A 76 1.76 -2.28 4.99
C SER A 76 3.21 -2.79 5.11
N GLY A 77 4.18 -1.88 5.21
CA GLY A 77 5.61 -2.23 5.23
C GLY A 77 6.20 -2.55 3.86
N LEU A 78 5.43 -2.42 2.78
CA LEU A 78 5.93 -2.62 1.42
C LEU A 78 6.90 -1.50 1.01
N SER A 79 8.06 -1.90 0.50
CA SER A 79 9.02 -0.98 -0.09
C SER A 79 8.59 -0.55 -1.49
N LYS A 80 9.10 0.60 -1.94
CA LYS A 80 8.93 1.07 -3.33
C LYS A 80 9.38 0.03 -4.36
N LYS A 81 10.45 -0.72 -4.07
CA LYS A 81 10.97 -1.78 -4.95
C LYS A 81 9.95 -2.92 -5.12
N GLN A 82 9.34 -3.36 -4.02
CA GLN A 82 8.31 -4.41 -4.06
C GLN A 82 7.07 -3.94 -4.82
N LEU A 83 6.61 -2.71 -4.58
CA LEU A 83 5.48 -2.14 -5.29
C LEU A 83 5.74 -2.02 -6.80
N ASN A 84 6.91 -1.51 -7.19
CA ASN A 84 7.31 -1.42 -8.60
C ASN A 84 7.40 -2.81 -9.26
N ALA A 85 7.83 -3.84 -8.54
CA ALA A 85 7.85 -5.20 -9.06
C ALA A 85 6.43 -5.71 -9.33
N ALA A 86 5.47 -5.44 -8.44
CA ALA A 86 4.07 -5.82 -8.64
C ALA A 86 3.42 -5.06 -9.82
N ILE A 87 3.72 -3.76 -9.96
CA ILE A 87 3.27 -2.95 -11.10
C ILE A 87 3.84 -3.48 -12.41
N LYS A 88 5.12 -3.84 -12.43
CA LYS A 88 5.76 -4.39 -13.63
C LYS A 88 5.08 -5.68 -14.09
N GLU A 89 4.81 -6.60 -13.16
CA GLU A 89 4.10 -7.84 -13.46
C GLU A 89 2.67 -7.58 -13.94
N PHE A 90 1.94 -6.66 -13.30
CA PHE A 90 0.61 -6.25 -13.76
C PHE A 90 0.65 -5.75 -15.21
N LYS A 91 1.62 -4.87 -15.55
CA LYS A 91 1.78 -4.35 -16.91
C LYS A 91 2.13 -5.44 -17.92
N GLN A 92 2.98 -6.40 -17.53
CA GLN A 92 3.31 -7.55 -18.37
C GLN A 92 2.09 -8.43 -18.64
N LEU A 93 1.27 -8.67 -17.63
CA LEU A 93 0.04 -9.46 -17.75
C LEU A 93 -1.04 -8.74 -18.58
N ALA A 94 -1.12 -7.41 -18.50
CA ALA A 94 -2.05 -6.62 -19.29
C ALA A 94 -1.66 -6.51 -20.78
N GLY A 95 -0.38 -6.70 -21.11
CA GLY A 95 0.13 -6.70 -22.49
C GLY A 95 0.58 -5.33 -23.00
N LEU A 96 1.24 -5.35 -24.16
CA LEU A 96 1.72 -4.15 -24.86
C LEU A 96 0.56 -3.54 -25.65
N GLY A 97 0.14 -2.33 -25.32
CA GLY A 97 -0.98 -1.66 -25.99
C GLY A 97 -1.78 -0.72 -25.10
N TYR A 98 -1.56 -0.77 -23.78
CA TYR A 98 -2.21 0.11 -22.83
C TYR A 98 -1.28 1.21 -22.31
N VAL A 99 -1.83 2.40 -22.17
CA VAL A 99 -1.20 3.50 -21.43
C VAL A 99 -1.64 3.39 -19.98
N PHE A 100 -0.73 3.04 -19.09
CA PHE A 100 -1.04 2.87 -17.67
C PHE A 100 -0.93 4.19 -16.92
N ASN A 101 -2.00 4.56 -16.23
CA ASN A 101 -2.03 5.66 -15.29
C ASN A 101 -2.18 5.10 -13.87
N ASP A 102 -1.28 5.48 -12.97
CA ASP A 102 -1.42 5.12 -11.57
C ASP A 102 -2.46 6.07 -10.94
N SER A 103 -3.44 5.52 -10.21
CA SER A 103 -4.40 6.31 -9.42
C SER A 103 -3.72 7.21 -8.37
N ILE A 104 -2.46 6.91 -8.04
CA ILE A 104 -1.64 7.69 -7.12
C ILE A 104 -0.28 7.97 -7.75
N ARG A 105 0.20 9.22 -7.68
CA ARG A 105 1.62 9.54 -7.90
C ARG A 105 2.48 9.10 -6.70
N ILE A 106 2.78 7.80 -6.66
CA ILE A 106 3.60 7.16 -5.60
C ILE A 106 4.99 7.81 -5.52
N GLU A 107 5.56 8.21 -6.67
CA GLU A 107 6.93 8.72 -6.76
C GLU A 107 7.15 10.09 -6.11
N GLU A 108 6.19 11.01 -6.22
CA GLU A 108 6.32 12.37 -5.69
C GLU A 108 6.02 12.43 -4.18
N ARG A 109 5.09 11.60 -3.68
CA ARG A 109 4.59 11.73 -2.29
C ARG A 109 5.29 10.87 -1.25
N MET A 110 6.03 9.83 -1.63
CA MET A 110 6.90 9.12 -0.70
C MET A 110 7.98 10.01 -0.07
N LYS A 111 8.41 11.09 -0.76
CA LYS A 111 9.32 12.09 -0.19
C LYS A 111 8.65 12.98 0.87
N GLY A 112 7.37 13.31 0.71
CA GLY A 112 6.60 14.15 1.63
C GLY A 112 6.11 13.44 2.90
N LEU A 113 5.98 12.11 2.86
CA LEU A 113 5.56 11.29 4.02
C LEU A 113 6.65 11.15 5.11
N LYS A 114 7.90 11.57 4.85
CA LYS A 114 8.93 11.65 5.91
C LYS A 114 8.51 12.51 7.11
N GLY A 115 7.61 13.48 6.92
CA GLY A 115 7.02 14.28 8.00
C GLY A 115 5.73 13.69 8.62
N ILE A 116 5.17 12.63 8.02
CA ILE A 116 3.99 11.89 8.53
C ILE A 116 4.42 10.67 9.35
N ARG A 117 5.70 10.31 9.32
CA ARG A 117 6.32 9.33 10.23
C ARG A 117 5.83 9.61 11.64
N SER A 118 4.91 8.75 12.06
CA SER A 118 4.36 8.74 13.38
C SER A 118 5.50 8.68 14.39
N ASN A 119 5.47 9.54 15.41
CA ASN A 119 6.25 9.44 16.65
C ASN A 119 5.96 8.14 17.44
N VAL A 120 5.92 6.98 16.77
CA VAL A 120 5.70 5.66 17.38
C VAL A 120 7.03 4.99 17.70
N THR A 121 8.17 5.60 17.34
CA THR A 121 9.48 5.21 17.87
C THR A 121 9.87 6.15 19.01
N GLY A 122 9.29 5.95 20.19
CA GLY A 122 9.55 6.84 21.33
C GLY A 122 8.99 6.37 22.67
N ARG A 123 8.81 5.07 22.90
CA ARG A 123 8.64 4.50 24.26
C ARG A 123 9.40 3.20 24.36
N SER A 124 10.72 3.31 24.47
CA SER A 124 11.52 2.29 25.14
C SER A 124 12.62 2.96 25.92
N ARG A 125 12.66 2.58 27.20
CA ARG A 125 13.63 2.89 28.26
C ARG A 125 13.50 4.28 28.90
N VAL A 126 12.83 4.31 30.05
CA VAL A 126 13.57 4.33 31.33
C VAL A 126 12.81 3.45 32.33
N LEU A 127 13.32 2.23 32.56
CA LEU A 127 13.33 1.63 33.89
C LEU A 127 14.74 1.88 34.39
N ALA A 128 14.90 2.61 35.48
CA ALA A 128 16.04 2.51 36.37
C ALA A 128 15.54 2.87 37.78
N ALA A 129 15.96 2.01 38.70
CA ALA A 129 15.64 1.89 40.12
C ALA A 129 15.61 3.21 40.92
#